data_AF-W4RNT2-F1
#
_entry.id   AF-W4RNT2-F1
#
_cell.length_a   1.000
_cell.length_b   1.000
_cell.length_c   1.000
_cell.angle_alpha   90.00
_cell.angle_beta   90.00
_cell.angle_gamma   90.00
#
_symmetry.space_group_name_H-M   'P 1'
#
loop_
_entity.id
_entity.type
_entity.pdbx_description
1 polymer ?
#
loop_
_entity_poly.entity_id
_entity_poly.type
_entity_poly.pdbx_seq_one_letter_code
_entity_poly.pdbx_strand_id
1 'polypeptide(L)'
;MADFPLLLTIKMKFLFEAASVYGFDPSKYQERLFILYVFQLAFSSDDHRKQTLELIENWEARKAELSELDWQQFQQEYRDYIDFAKMLQLMPGIGAVVGAYANYHLLDQLGETAMHAYRIRILKTPPQL
;
A
#
# COMPACT_ATOMS: atom_id res chain seq x y z
N MET A 1 13.40 14.82 10.83
CA MET A 1 11.99 14.88 10.36
C MET A 1 11.87 14.92 8.82
N ALA A 2 12.97 14.79 8.05
CA ALA A 2 12.97 14.96 6.59
C ALA A 2 12.96 13.65 5.76
N ASP A 3 13.13 12.46 6.38
CA ASP A 3 13.23 11.19 5.64
C ASP A 3 11.87 10.51 5.35
N PHE A 4 10.82 10.89 6.09
CA PHE A 4 9.49 10.29 5.99
C PHE A 4 8.77 10.56 4.64
N PRO A 5 8.80 11.79 4.08
CA PRO A 5 8.19 12.07 2.78
C PRO A 5 8.92 11.39 1.61
N LEU A 6 10.23 11.20 1.72
CA LEU A 6 11.05 10.63 0.64
C LEU A 6 10.76 9.14 0.44
N LEU A 7 10.71 8.36 1.53
CA LEU A 7 10.39 6.92 1.47
C LEU A 7 8.97 6.67 0.98
N LEU A 8 8.01 7.52 1.39
CA LEU A 8 6.65 7.47 0.86
C LEU A 8 6.63 7.71 -0.65
N THR A 9 7.38 8.70 -1.14
CA THR A 9 7.46 9.03 -2.56
C THR A 9 7.98 7.85 -3.39
N ILE A 10 9.02 7.16 -2.92
CA ILE A 10 9.59 5.99 -3.62
C ILE A 10 8.58 4.83 -3.66
N LYS A 11 7.94 4.53 -2.52
CA LYS A 11 6.91 3.48 -2.43
C LYS A 11 5.73 3.76 -3.35
N MET A 12 5.27 5.02 -3.41
CA MET A 12 4.22 5.40 -4.33
C MET A 12 4.68 5.22 -5.78
N LYS A 13 5.85 5.75 -6.16
CA LYS A 13 6.38 5.59 -7.53
C LYS A 13 6.43 4.10 -7.95
N PHE A 14 6.89 3.22 -7.05
CA PHE A 14 6.86 1.78 -7.27
C PHE A 14 5.45 1.25 -7.60
N LEU A 15 4.41 1.65 -6.85
CA LEU A 15 3.04 1.23 -7.13
C LEU A 15 2.50 1.79 -8.45
N PHE A 16 2.86 3.02 -8.83
CA PHE A 16 2.49 3.59 -10.14
C PHE A 16 3.10 2.79 -11.30
N GLU A 17 4.36 2.36 -11.16
CA GLU A 17 5.01 1.48 -12.14
C GLU A 17 4.39 0.09 -12.15
N ALA A 18 4.09 -0.49 -10.98
CA ALA A 18 3.41 -1.78 -10.87
C ALA A 18 2.05 -1.76 -11.58
N ALA A 19 1.23 -0.72 -11.37
CA ALA A 19 -0.04 -0.54 -12.07
C ALA A 19 0.12 -0.65 -13.59
N SER A 20 1.12 0.07 -14.11
CA SER A 20 1.43 0.12 -15.54
C SER A 20 1.87 -1.25 -16.06
N VAL A 21 2.70 -1.98 -15.30
CA VAL A 21 3.13 -3.36 -15.62
C VAL A 21 1.95 -4.32 -15.69
N TYR A 22 0.97 -4.18 -14.80
CA TYR A 22 -0.25 -4.99 -14.80
C TYR A 22 -1.31 -4.54 -15.82
N GLY A 23 -1.04 -3.53 -16.64
CA GLY A 23 -1.94 -3.06 -17.70
C GLY A 23 -3.04 -2.11 -17.21
N PHE A 24 -2.84 -1.46 -16.06
CA PHE A 24 -3.74 -0.44 -15.53
C PHE A 24 -3.11 0.95 -15.67
N ASP A 25 -3.94 1.93 -16.04
CA ASP A 25 -3.51 3.30 -16.32
C ASP A 25 -3.53 4.16 -15.04
N PRO A 26 -2.35 4.49 -14.47
CA PRO A 26 -2.29 5.21 -13.20
C PRO A 26 -2.59 6.72 -13.36
N SER A 27 -2.83 7.22 -14.57
CA SER A 27 -3.35 8.58 -14.77
C SER A 27 -4.83 8.69 -14.36
N LYS A 28 -5.57 7.56 -14.41
CA LYS A 28 -6.99 7.51 -14.02
C LYS A 28 -7.13 7.75 -12.53
N TYR A 29 -8.10 8.59 -12.16
CA TYR A 29 -8.37 8.89 -10.75
C TYR A 29 -8.68 7.64 -9.92
N GLN A 30 -9.54 6.76 -10.45
CA GLN A 30 -9.86 5.48 -9.82
C GLN A 30 -8.62 4.61 -9.63
N GLU A 31 -7.68 4.60 -10.58
CA GLU A 31 -6.45 3.82 -10.43
C GLU A 31 -5.56 4.38 -9.32
N ARG A 32 -5.47 5.71 -9.19
CA ARG A 32 -4.76 6.35 -8.08
C ARG A 32 -5.38 6.01 -6.73
N LEU A 33 -6.71 5.96 -6.65
CA LEU A 33 -7.40 5.48 -5.45
C LEU A 33 -7.09 4.01 -5.15
N PHE A 34 -7.13 3.14 -6.16
CA PHE A 34 -6.77 1.73 -6.00
C PHE A 34 -5.35 1.57 -5.45
N ILE A 35 -4.37 2.29 -6.02
CA ILE A 35 -2.99 2.33 -5.56
C ILE A 35 -2.89 2.73 -4.07
N LEU A 36 -3.68 3.71 -3.62
CA LEU A 36 -3.71 4.12 -2.21
C LEU A 36 -4.26 3.03 -1.30
N TYR A 37 -5.30 2.30 -1.73
CA TYR A 37 -5.80 1.15 -0.99
C TYR A 37 -4.81 -0.03 -0.98
N VAL A 38 -4.07 -0.27 -2.06
CA VAL A 38 -2.98 -1.26 -2.07
C VAL A 38 -1.90 -0.88 -1.05
N PHE A 39 -1.59 0.42 -0.95
CA PHE A 39 -0.67 0.93 0.06
C PHE A 39 -1.20 0.73 1.48
N GLN A 40 -2.48 0.99 1.74
CA GLN A 40 -3.11 0.73 3.05
C GLN A 40 -3.13 -0.76 3.38
N LEU A 41 -3.42 -1.63 2.40
CA LEU A 41 -3.37 -3.07 2.58
C LEU A 41 -1.98 -3.54 3.02
N ALA A 42 -0.92 -2.89 2.51
CA ALA A 42 0.44 -3.16 2.93
C ALA A 42 0.76 -2.55 4.30
N PHE A 43 0.32 -1.32 4.59
CA PHE A 43 0.81 -0.55 5.75
C PHE A 43 -0.33 0.05 6.60
N SER A 44 -1.12 -0.82 7.21
CA SER A 44 -2.15 -0.45 8.17
C SER A 44 -2.28 -1.49 9.29
N SER A 45 -3.07 -1.15 10.31
CA SER A 45 -3.45 -2.08 11.37
C SER A 45 -4.15 -3.34 10.82
N ASP A 46 -4.13 -4.42 11.59
CA ASP A 46 -4.71 -5.70 11.16
C ASP A 46 -6.21 -5.61 10.85
N ASP A 47 -6.95 -4.78 11.58
CA ASP A 47 -8.38 -4.61 11.37
C ASP A 47 -8.68 -3.72 10.16
N HIS A 48 -7.91 -2.65 9.95
CA HIS A 48 -8.02 -1.84 8.75
C HIS A 48 -7.64 -2.65 7.49
N ARG A 49 -6.58 -3.47 7.58
CA ARG A 49 -6.13 -4.33 6.49
C ARG A 49 -7.20 -5.29 6.00
N LYS A 50 -8.01 -5.87 6.90
CA LYS A 50 -9.15 -6.73 6.53
C LYS A 50 -10.21 -5.95 5.74
N GLN A 51 -10.56 -4.75 6.21
CA GLN A 51 -11.53 -3.88 5.53
C GLN A 51 -11.02 -3.46 4.15
N THR A 52 -9.73 -3.10 4.04
CA THR A 52 -9.10 -2.77 2.76
C THR A 52 -9.08 -3.95 1.80
N LEU A 53 -8.84 -5.17 2.30
CA LEU A 53 -8.87 -6.37 1.47
C LEU A 53 -10.25 -6.61 0.86
N GLU A 54 -11.32 -6.52 1.66
CA GLU A 54 -12.70 -6.65 1.17
C GLU A 54 -13.01 -5.62 0.06
N LEU A 55 -12.48 -4.41 0.20
CA LEU A 55 -12.61 -3.35 -0.80
C LEU A 55 -11.87 -3.70 -2.08
N ILE A 56 -10.60 -4.15 -1.99
CA ILE A 56 -9.79 -4.55 -3.15
C ILE A 56 -10.41 -5.72 -3.89
N GLU A 57 -10.91 -6.73 -3.16
CA GLU A 57 -11.60 -7.87 -3.75
C GLU A 57 -12.83 -7.43 -4.55
N ASN A 58 -13.55 -6.41 -4.09
CA ASN A 58 -14.79 -5.95 -4.71
C ASN A 58 -14.63 -4.62 -5.45
N TRP A 59 -13.39 -4.30 -5.85
CA TRP A 59 -13.03 -2.99 -6.39
C TRP A 59 -13.93 -2.52 -7.52
N GLU A 60 -14.20 -3.37 -8.51
CA GLU A 60 -14.96 -2.97 -9.70
C GLU A 60 -16.42 -2.61 -9.39
N ALA A 61 -17.01 -3.23 -8.37
CA ALA A 61 -18.34 -2.88 -7.88
C ALA A 61 -18.33 -1.63 -6.99
N ARG A 62 -17.25 -1.40 -6.23
CA ARG A 62 -17.14 -0.32 -5.24
C ARG A 62 -16.55 0.98 -5.77
N LYS A 63 -15.75 0.95 -6.84
CA LYS A 63 -15.01 2.12 -7.36
C LYS A 63 -15.88 3.31 -7.80
N ALA A 64 -17.18 3.08 -8.03
CA ALA A 64 -18.14 4.13 -8.34
C ALA A 64 -18.70 4.82 -7.09
N GLU A 65 -18.77 4.09 -5.98
CA GLU A 65 -19.24 4.59 -4.67
C GLU A 65 -18.11 5.28 -3.89
N LEU A 66 -16.86 4.87 -4.14
CA LEU A 66 -15.66 5.43 -3.54
C LEU A 66 -15.26 6.71 -4.29
N SER A 67 -15.93 7.81 -3.97
CA SER A 67 -15.65 9.11 -4.57
C SER A 67 -14.39 9.77 -4.01
N GLU A 68 -14.02 9.50 -2.75
CA GLU A 68 -12.90 10.15 -2.06
C GLU A 68 -12.25 9.22 -1.02
N LEU A 69 -10.93 9.36 -0.85
CA LEU A 69 -10.19 8.72 0.23
C LEU A 69 -10.16 9.65 1.44
N ASP A 70 -10.41 9.12 2.65
CA ASP A 70 -10.13 9.84 3.88
C ASP A 70 -8.61 9.97 4.09
N TRP A 71 -8.07 11.12 3.72
CA TRP A 71 -6.64 11.42 3.82
C TRP A 71 -6.13 11.47 5.27
N GLN A 72 -6.99 11.84 6.22
CA GLN A 72 -6.60 11.88 7.63
C GLN A 72 -6.45 10.46 8.15
N GLN A 73 -7.42 9.59 7.88
CA GLN A 73 -7.35 8.18 8.23
C GLN A 73 -6.16 7.48 7.56
N PHE A 74 -5.93 7.74 6.27
CA PHE A 74 -4.78 7.20 5.52
C PHE A 74 -3.44 7.55 6.20
N GLN A 75 -3.25 8.82 6.55
CA GLN A 75 -2.00 9.25 7.20
C GLN A 75 -1.85 8.66 8.61
N GLN A 76 -2.94 8.52 9.34
CA GLN A 76 -2.94 7.95 10.68
C GLN A 76 -2.55 6.47 10.67
N GLU A 77 -3.21 5.64 9.86
CA GLU A 77 -2.90 4.22 9.73
C GLU A 77 -1.43 3.99 9.32
N TYR A 78 -0.94 4.79 8.36
CA TYR A 78 0.44 4.67 7.91
C TYR A 78 1.44 5.08 9.00
N ARG A 79 1.17 6.17 9.73
CA ARG A 79 2.03 6.62 10.84
C ARG A 79 2.06 5.56 11.94
N ASP A 80 0.91 5.07 12.36
CA ASP A 80 0.78 4.11 13.45
C ASP A 80 1.50 2.79 13.11
N TYR A 81 1.39 2.32 11.87
CA TYR A 81 2.14 1.16 11.38
C TYR A 81 3.66 1.37 11.43
N ILE A 82 4.15 2.51 10.91
CA ILE A 82 5.59 2.79 10.88
C ILE A 82 6.14 3.04 12.29
N ASP A 83 5.39 3.71 13.15
CA ASP A 83 5.80 3.97 14.52
C ASP A 83 5.83 2.67 15.33
N PHE A 84 4.90 1.73 15.10
CA PHE A 84 5.01 0.37 15.62
C PHE A 84 6.28 -0.36 15.14
N ALA A 85 6.57 -0.31 13.83
CA ALA A 85 7.78 -0.92 13.28
C ALA A 85 9.07 -0.32 13.88
N LYS A 86 9.10 1.00 14.11
CA LYS A 86 10.23 1.68 14.79
C LYS A 86 10.35 1.30 16.25
N MET A 87 9.24 1.13 16.98
CA MET A 87 9.29 0.67 18.38
C MET A 87 9.93 -0.72 18.49
N LEU A 88 9.60 -1.63 17.55
CA LEU A 88 10.25 -2.94 17.49
C LEU A 88 11.76 -2.85 17.22
N GLN A 89 12.19 -1.88 16.41
CA GLN A 89 13.63 -1.60 16.19
C GLN A 89 14.34 -1.09 17.46
N LEU A 90 13.64 -0.57 18.47
CA LEU A 90 14.27 -0.11 19.72
C LEU A 90 14.46 -1.24 20.75
N MET A 91 13.94 -2.45 20.50
CA MET A 91 14.14 -3.58 21.41
C MET A 91 15.60 -4.09 21.35
N PRO A 92 16.30 -4.24 22.49
CA PRO A 92 17.66 -4.75 22.54
C PRO A 92 17.73 -6.16 21.93
N GLY A 93 18.71 -6.40 21.06
CA GLY A 93 18.86 -7.66 20.33
C GLY A 93 18.18 -7.70 18.95
N ILE A 94 17.31 -6.74 18.63
CA ILE A 94 16.65 -6.58 17.32
C ILE A 94 17.19 -5.34 16.58
N GLY A 95 17.51 -4.25 17.29
CA GLY A 95 17.63 -2.92 16.67
C GLY A 95 18.80 -2.62 15.74
N ALA A 96 20.03 -3.06 16.04
CA ALA A 96 21.22 -2.55 15.36
C ALA A 96 21.46 -3.15 13.95
N VAL A 97 20.92 -4.34 13.68
CA VAL A 97 21.08 -5.05 12.39
C VAL A 97 19.90 -4.77 11.45
N VAL A 98 18.75 -4.36 12.00
CA VAL A 98 17.47 -4.34 11.30
C VAL A 98 17.17 -3.03 10.58
N GLY A 99 17.87 -1.91 10.86
CA GLY A 99 17.54 -0.61 10.25
C GLY A 99 17.53 -0.58 8.71
N ALA A 100 18.54 -1.17 8.07
CA ALA A 100 18.58 -1.31 6.60
C ALA A 100 17.66 -2.43 6.09
N TYR A 101 17.64 -3.58 6.79
CA TYR A 101 16.81 -4.72 6.43
C TYR A 101 15.31 -4.40 6.50
N ALA A 102 14.88 -3.56 7.44
CA ALA A 102 13.50 -3.15 7.62
C ALA A 102 12.99 -2.35 6.41
N ASN A 103 13.79 -1.45 5.84
CA ASN A 103 13.36 -0.73 4.63
C ASN A 103 13.22 -1.65 3.41
N TYR A 104 14.12 -2.63 3.25
CA TYR A 104 13.98 -3.66 2.23
C TYR A 104 12.73 -4.51 2.46
N HIS A 105 12.51 -4.96 3.69
CA HIS A 105 11.34 -5.75 4.06
C HIS A 105 10.02 -5.02 3.78
N LEU A 106 9.95 -3.71 4.06
CA LEU A 106 8.76 -2.90 3.74
C LEU A 106 8.52 -2.80 2.23
N LEU A 107 9.57 -2.71 1.41
CA LEU A 107 9.42 -2.71 -0.05
C LEU A 107 9.03 -4.09 -0.58
N ASP A 108 9.60 -5.17 -0.04
CA ASP A 108 9.22 -6.55 -0.40
C ASP A 108 7.74 -6.80 -0.07
N GLN A 109 7.31 -6.43 1.14
CA GLN A 109 5.91 -6.51 1.57
C GLN A 109 4.98 -5.71 0.66
N LEU A 110 5.39 -4.50 0.24
CA LEU A 110 4.63 -3.70 -0.70
C LEU A 110 4.54 -4.37 -2.07
N GLY A 111 5.63 -4.96 -2.54
CA GLY A 111 5.70 -5.66 -3.82
C GLY A 111 4.80 -6.89 -3.86
N GLU A 112 4.85 -7.73 -2.80
CA GLU A 112 3.95 -8.88 -2.67
C GLU A 112 2.50 -8.43 -2.61
N THR A 113 2.19 -7.42 -1.80
CA THR A 113 0.82 -6.90 -1.66
C THR A 113 0.29 -6.38 -3.00
N ALA A 114 1.08 -5.59 -3.73
CA ALA A 114 0.70 -5.08 -5.05
C ALA A 114 0.48 -6.22 -6.05
N MET A 115 1.40 -7.19 -6.08
CA MET A 115 1.28 -8.37 -6.95
C MET A 115 -0.03 -9.12 -6.68
N HIS A 116 -0.36 -9.37 -5.41
CA HIS A 116 -1.59 -10.09 -5.06
C HIS A 116 -2.85 -9.26 -5.34
N ALA A 117 -2.85 -7.96 -5.02
CA ALA A 117 -3.99 -7.09 -5.28
C ALA A 117 -4.32 -7.00 -6.78
N TYR A 118 -3.31 -6.83 -7.64
CA TYR A 118 -3.51 -6.80 -9.09
C TYR A 118 -3.94 -8.17 -9.64
N ARG A 119 -3.39 -9.28 -9.12
CA ARG A 119 -3.84 -10.63 -9.49
C ARG A 119 -5.31 -10.85 -9.16
N ILE A 120 -5.74 -10.50 -7.94
CA ILE A 120 -7.16 -10.59 -7.53
C ILE A 120 -8.05 -9.81 -8.49
N ARG A 121 -7.65 -8.58 -8.83
CA ARG A 121 -8.39 -7.73 -9.75
C ARG A 121 -8.49 -8.34 -11.15
N ILE A 122 -7.37 -8.82 -11.71
CA ILE A 122 -7.32 -9.44 -13.04
C ILE A 122 -8.22 -10.67 -13.14
N LEU A 123 -8.27 -11.50 -12.09
CA LEU A 123 -9.14 -12.68 -12.04
C LEU A 123 -10.63 -12.32 -12.14
N LYS A 124 -11.02 -11.10 -11.72
CA LYS A 124 -12.41 -10.61 -11.78
C LYS A 124 -12.66 -9.72 -12.99
N THR A 125 -11.65 -9.03 -13.51
CA THR A 125 -11.78 -8.08 -14.60
C THR A 125 -10.48 -8.00 -15.41
N PRO A 126 -10.49 -8.36 -16.70
CA PRO A 126 -9.29 -8.35 -17.52
C PRO A 126 -8.74 -6.91 -17.69
N PRO A 127 -7.41 -6.76 -17.84
CA PRO A 127 -6.77 -5.46 -18.06
C PRO A 127 -7.19 -4.84 -19.40
N GLN A 128 -7.10 -3.51 -19.51
CA GLN A 128 -7.71 -2.70 -20.58
C GLN A 128 -6.77 -2.40 -21.77
N LEU A 129 -5.72 -3.21 -21.96
CA LEU A 129 -4.75 -3.03 -23.05
C LEU A 129 -5.36 -3.33 -24.43
#